data_AF-A0A538G8U6-F1
#
_entry.id   AF-A0A538G8U6-F1
#
_cell.length_a   1.000
_cell.length_b   1.000
_cell.length_c   1.000
_cell.angle_alpha   90.00
_cell.angle_beta   90.00
_cell.angle_gamma   90.00
#
_symmetry.space_group_name_H-M   'P 1'
#
loop_
_entity.id
_entity.type
_entity.pdbx_description
1 polymer ?
#
loop_
_entity_poly.entity_id
_entity_poly.type
_entity_poly.pdbx_seq_one_letter_code
_entity_poly.pdbx_strand_id
1 'polypeptide(L)'
;FFVDLGSIFDLAGLRPFNPFHLLPLPAEPGRDAIKNYNTHSIEIQVPTNQLVSFSSPTIGIYATASRQKQRILDENGTTKNHGPWVQVSRLGNPLINEVVIPLGDKDNWNRSDPAEDSQFEHYYSSPEVSRLENVLYGMLPPTGPSNGHAGGALQNIDTTGRTDLDAILLTGVDGLNKTGSTESDLLRLNTAIKPGANGACPGGTASPAPPDRLGVLDADLCGYPNGRRLGDDVIDIDLRVFAQGYGPFLSAAFGLPNKSPNNQLGDGVDSNDVSFSNAFPYVATPHQGYEVP
;
A
#
# COMPACT_ATOMS: atom_id res chain seq x y z
N PHE A 1 -10.09 6.04 -0.27
CA PHE A 1 -9.28 5.26 0.68
C PHE A 1 -10.20 4.92 1.81
N PHE A 2 -10.14 3.70 2.30
CA PHE A 2 -11.07 3.16 3.28
C PHE A 2 -10.29 2.14 4.10
N VAL A 3 -10.49 2.12 5.42
CA VAL A 3 -9.65 1.33 6.34
C VAL A 3 -10.26 1.24 7.74
N ASP A 4 -10.13 0.10 8.40
CA ASP A 4 -10.42 -0.06 9.84
C ASP A 4 -9.21 0.30 10.72
N LEU A 5 -8.90 1.60 10.80
CA LEU A 5 -7.72 2.09 11.53
C LEU A 5 -7.73 1.67 13.00
N GLY A 6 -8.88 1.75 13.65
CA GLY A 6 -8.99 1.50 15.09
C GLY A 6 -8.66 0.06 15.44
N SER A 7 -9.11 -0.90 14.63
CA SER A 7 -8.85 -2.31 14.89
C SER A 7 -7.43 -2.73 14.48
N ILE A 8 -6.97 -2.28 13.32
CA ILE A 8 -5.68 -2.73 12.75
C ILE A 8 -4.46 -2.08 13.45
N PHE A 9 -4.53 -0.82 13.88
CA PHE A 9 -3.39 -0.15 14.54
C PHE A 9 -3.36 -0.30 16.07
N ASP A 10 -4.41 -0.88 16.69
CA ASP A 10 -4.42 -1.18 18.12
C ASP A 10 -3.84 -2.57 18.40
N LEU A 11 -4.54 -3.62 17.97
CA LEU A 11 -4.15 -5.02 18.22
C LEU A 11 -3.77 -5.78 16.95
N ALA A 12 -3.67 -5.11 15.80
CA ALA A 12 -3.70 -5.78 14.49
C ALA A 12 -4.94 -6.68 14.35
N GLY A 13 -6.07 -6.23 14.92
CA GLY A 13 -7.35 -6.90 14.86
C GLY A 13 -7.95 -6.79 13.47
N LEU A 14 -7.98 -7.89 12.73
CA LEU A 14 -8.66 -8.03 11.45
C LEU A 14 -10.05 -8.56 11.78
N ARG A 15 -11.05 -7.68 11.85
CA ARG A 15 -12.35 -8.02 12.45
C ARG A 15 -13.01 -9.28 11.90
N PRO A 16 -12.97 -9.56 10.58
CA PRO A 16 -13.50 -10.82 10.04
C PRO A 16 -12.70 -12.06 10.49
N PHE A 17 -11.42 -11.89 10.81
CA PHE A 17 -10.46 -12.91 11.24
C PHE A 17 -10.22 -12.96 12.75
N ASN A 18 -10.85 -12.09 13.54
CA ASN A 18 -10.74 -12.02 15.00
C ASN A 18 -10.81 -13.39 15.73
N PRO A 19 -11.64 -14.37 15.32
CA PRO A 19 -11.67 -15.68 15.98
C PRO A 19 -10.35 -16.45 15.90
N PHE A 20 -9.49 -16.11 14.94
CA PHE A 20 -8.18 -16.72 14.73
C PHE A 20 -7.02 -15.88 15.28
N HIS A 21 -7.32 -14.74 15.89
CA HIS A 21 -6.31 -13.88 16.50
C HIS A 21 -5.73 -14.51 17.78
N LEU A 22 -4.48 -14.18 18.13
CA LEU A 22 -3.79 -14.62 19.35
C LEU A 22 -4.59 -14.31 20.62
N LEU A 23 -5.26 -13.17 20.62
CA LEU A 23 -6.26 -12.79 21.61
C LEU A 23 -7.62 -12.81 20.91
N PRO A 24 -8.30 -13.97 20.84
CA PRO A 24 -9.45 -14.15 19.97
C PRO A 24 -10.65 -13.34 20.45
N LEU A 25 -11.32 -12.70 19.50
CA LEU A 25 -12.58 -12.00 19.70
C LEU A 25 -13.64 -12.55 18.73
N PRO A 26 -14.94 -12.28 18.94
CA PRO A 26 -15.94 -12.58 17.92
C PRO A 26 -15.59 -11.93 16.57
N ALA A 27 -15.94 -12.62 15.48
CA ALA A 27 -15.89 -12.03 14.16
C ALA A 27 -16.88 -10.86 14.08
N GLU A 28 -16.43 -9.75 13.52
CA GLU A 28 -17.23 -8.54 13.33
C GLU A 28 -17.01 -7.99 11.91
N PRO A 29 -17.97 -7.23 11.36
CA PRO A 29 -17.73 -6.47 10.14
C PRO A 29 -16.67 -5.39 10.39
N GLY A 30 -15.82 -5.13 9.39
CA GLY A 30 -14.89 -4.01 9.38
C GLY A 30 -15.60 -2.67 9.57
N ARG A 31 -14.92 -1.70 10.18
CA ARG A 31 -15.44 -0.35 10.41
C ARG A 31 -14.54 0.67 9.74
N ASP A 32 -15.03 1.29 8.68
CA ASP A 32 -14.33 2.38 8.04
C ASP A 32 -14.16 3.57 9.01
N ALA A 33 -12.93 3.75 9.49
CA ALA A 33 -12.58 4.76 10.49
C ALA A 33 -12.53 6.17 9.89
N ILE A 34 -12.43 6.28 8.56
CA ILE A 34 -12.36 7.56 7.83
C ILE A 34 -13.61 7.85 7.01
N LYS A 35 -14.63 7.00 7.12
CA LYS A 35 -15.99 7.31 6.68
C LYS A 35 -16.39 8.69 7.18
N ASN A 36 -17.09 9.46 6.34
CA ASN A 36 -17.55 10.81 6.63
C ASN A 36 -16.45 11.88 6.77
N TYR A 37 -15.16 11.55 6.63
CA TYR A 37 -14.10 12.56 6.64
C TYR A 37 -13.88 13.15 5.25
N ASN A 38 -13.83 14.49 5.19
CA ASN A 38 -13.40 15.20 3.99
C ASN A 38 -11.87 15.21 3.88
N THR A 39 -11.36 14.86 2.70
CA THR A 39 -9.92 14.94 2.38
C THR A 39 -9.67 16.13 1.49
N HIS A 40 -8.68 16.97 1.84
CA HIS A 40 -8.22 18.03 0.95
C HIS A 40 -7.25 17.45 -0.08
N SER A 41 -7.57 17.64 -1.36
CA SER A 41 -6.85 17.02 -2.47
C SER A 41 -6.36 18.07 -3.47
N ILE A 42 -5.26 17.74 -4.14
CA ILE A 42 -4.75 18.47 -5.31
C ILE A 42 -4.69 17.46 -6.44
N GLU A 43 -5.52 17.64 -7.46
CA GLU A 43 -5.60 16.72 -8.60
C GLU A 43 -5.04 17.38 -9.86
N ILE A 44 -4.19 16.63 -10.56
CA ILE A 44 -3.52 17.10 -11.77
C ILE A 44 -3.71 16.05 -12.87
N GLN A 45 -4.23 16.47 -14.01
CA GLN A 45 -4.30 15.63 -15.21
C GLN A 45 -3.18 16.03 -16.17
N VAL A 46 -2.26 15.11 -16.44
CA VAL A 46 -1.13 15.32 -17.36
C VAL A 46 -1.25 14.36 -18.54
N PRO A 47 -1.15 14.83 -19.80
CA PRO A 47 -1.09 13.96 -20.96
C PRO A 47 0.10 13.00 -20.89
N THR A 48 -0.14 11.70 -21.12
CA THR A 48 0.91 10.66 -21.04
C THR A 48 2.12 10.97 -21.92
N ASN A 49 1.92 11.56 -23.10
CA ASN A 49 3.01 11.93 -24.03
C ASN A 49 3.95 13.03 -23.49
N GLN A 50 3.61 13.70 -22.38
CA GLN A 50 4.50 14.62 -21.67
C GLN A 50 5.29 13.93 -20.55
N LEU A 51 4.86 12.75 -20.12
CA LEU A 51 5.44 12.01 -18.99
C LEU A 51 6.45 10.95 -19.44
N VAL A 52 6.23 10.34 -20.60
CA VAL A 52 7.03 9.20 -21.07
C VAL A 52 7.65 9.45 -22.42
N SER A 53 8.82 8.86 -22.63
CA SER A 53 9.38 8.63 -23.96
C SER A 53 9.01 7.21 -24.42
N PHE A 54 8.94 6.98 -25.74
CA PHE A 54 8.56 5.66 -26.29
C PHE A 54 9.44 4.50 -25.79
N SER A 55 10.69 4.76 -25.40
CA SER A 55 11.64 3.77 -24.90
C SER A 55 11.50 3.45 -23.41
N SER A 56 10.71 4.21 -22.65
CA SER A 56 10.48 4.01 -21.21
C SER A 56 9.03 4.37 -20.86
N PRO A 57 8.08 3.41 -20.96
CA PRO A 57 6.66 3.68 -20.74
C PRO A 57 6.29 3.78 -19.25
N THR A 58 7.24 3.49 -18.35
CA THR A 58 7.03 3.48 -16.91
C THR A 58 7.55 4.77 -16.28
N ILE A 59 6.74 5.34 -15.40
CA ILE A 59 7.12 6.46 -14.52
C ILE A 59 7.11 6.00 -13.07
N GLY A 60 7.93 6.63 -12.23
CA GLY A 60 7.88 6.50 -10.78
C GLY A 60 7.51 7.84 -10.15
N ILE A 61 6.62 7.83 -9.17
CA ILE A 61 6.10 9.03 -8.51
C ILE A 61 6.28 8.88 -7.01
N TYR A 62 6.74 9.94 -6.35
CA TYR A 62 6.69 10.10 -4.91
C TYR A 62 6.41 11.57 -4.57
N ALA A 63 5.82 11.82 -3.41
CA ALA A 63 5.59 13.15 -2.89
C ALA A 63 6.55 13.43 -1.74
N THR A 64 6.90 14.71 -1.56
CA THR A 64 7.71 15.16 -0.42
C THR A 64 7.05 16.32 0.30
N ALA A 65 7.23 16.38 1.61
CA ALA A 65 6.98 17.57 2.40
C ALA A 65 8.32 18.19 2.78
N SER A 66 8.45 19.50 2.58
CA SER A 66 9.68 20.23 2.88
C SER A 66 9.47 21.36 3.88
N ARG A 67 10.54 21.74 4.58
CA ARG A 67 10.63 22.91 5.48
C ARG A 67 11.89 23.69 5.17
N GLN A 68 11.88 25.00 5.40
CA GLN A 68 13.10 25.79 5.28
C GLN A 68 14.09 25.39 6.38
N LYS A 69 15.37 25.28 6.01
CA LYS A 69 16.45 24.72 6.85
C LYS A 69 16.59 25.41 8.21
N GLN A 70 16.28 26.70 8.30
CA GLN A 70 16.43 27.49 9.53
C GLN A 70 15.11 28.13 9.93
N ARG A 71 14.77 28.06 11.21
CA ARG A 71 13.68 28.81 11.85
C ARG A 71 14.26 29.63 13.00
N ILE A 72 14.12 30.95 12.92
CA ILE A 72 14.56 31.92 13.92
C ILE A 72 13.32 32.42 14.66
N LEU A 73 13.34 32.35 15.99
CA LEU A 73 12.33 32.93 16.86
C LEU A 73 12.74 34.37 17.21
N ASP A 74 11.87 35.34 16.92
CA ASP A 74 12.08 36.74 17.26
C ASP A 74 11.51 37.06 18.67
N GLU A 75 12.06 38.06 19.36
CA GLU A 75 11.61 38.46 20.72
C GLU A 75 10.15 38.91 20.80
N ASN A 76 9.59 39.39 19.68
CA ASN A 76 8.18 39.79 19.55
C ASN A 76 7.22 38.59 19.39
N GLY A 77 7.72 37.35 19.50
CA GLY A 77 6.92 36.14 19.37
C GLY A 77 6.68 35.68 17.93
N THR A 78 7.25 36.34 16.92
CA THR A 78 7.16 35.91 15.51
C THR A 78 8.27 34.93 15.13
N THR A 79 8.09 34.24 14.01
CA THR A 79 9.10 33.32 13.48
C THR A 79 9.51 33.69 12.07
N LYS A 80 10.81 33.69 11.77
CA LYS A 80 11.34 33.85 10.41
C LYS A 80 12.02 32.57 9.95
N ASN A 81 11.74 32.19 8.72
CA ASN A 81 12.30 30.99 8.12
C ASN A 81 13.31 31.39 7.02
N HIS A 82 14.44 30.68 6.95
CA HIS A 82 15.56 31.02 6.06
C HIS A 82 16.24 29.77 5.48
N GLY A 83 16.97 29.98 4.38
CA GLY A 83 17.77 28.94 3.73
C GLY A 83 16.99 28.07 2.73
N PRO A 84 17.65 27.04 2.17
CA PRO A 84 17.02 26.13 1.22
C PRO A 84 15.93 25.29 1.89
N TRP A 85 15.03 24.76 1.06
CA TRP A 85 14.07 23.74 1.47
C TRP A 85 14.78 22.41 1.73
N VAL A 86 14.36 21.72 2.78
CA VAL A 86 14.86 20.41 3.19
C VAL A 86 13.65 19.49 3.34
N GLN A 87 13.74 18.31 2.75
CA GLN A 87 12.74 17.26 2.89
C GLN A 87 12.67 16.80 4.36
N VAL A 88 11.45 16.74 4.89
CA VAL A 88 11.16 16.26 6.25
C VAL A 88 10.22 15.07 6.25
N SER A 89 9.60 14.76 5.12
CA SER A 89 8.79 13.58 4.91
C SER A 89 8.67 13.30 3.42
N ARG A 90 8.42 12.04 3.08
CA ARG A 90 8.10 11.58 1.74
C ARG A 90 7.15 10.41 1.77
N LEU A 91 6.52 10.12 0.63
CA LEU A 91 5.74 8.91 0.44
C LEU A 91 5.67 8.56 -1.05
N GLY A 92 6.05 7.34 -1.42
CA GLY A 92 5.82 6.74 -2.72
C GLY A 92 4.63 5.77 -2.63
N ASN A 93 4.92 4.52 -2.29
CA ASN A 93 3.90 3.51 -2.07
C ASN A 93 3.17 3.76 -0.73
N PRO A 94 1.87 3.43 -0.64
CA PRO A 94 1.16 3.48 0.63
C PRO A 94 1.78 2.53 1.67
N LEU A 95 1.57 2.81 2.95
CA LEU A 95 1.90 1.96 4.09
C LEU A 95 3.39 1.68 4.35
N ILE A 96 4.31 2.12 3.48
CA ILE A 96 5.75 1.95 3.70
C ILE A 96 6.21 2.72 4.93
N ASN A 97 5.89 4.01 4.99
CA ASN A 97 6.23 4.85 6.13
C ASN A 97 5.43 4.48 7.38
N GLU A 98 4.23 3.93 7.23
CA GLU A 98 3.33 3.60 8.33
C GLU A 98 3.72 2.28 9.01
N VAL A 99 4.03 1.24 8.22
CA VAL A 99 4.07 -0.16 8.69
C VAL A 99 5.41 -0.85 8.39
N VAL A 100 6.07 -0.55 7.28
CA VAL A 100 7.33 -1.23 6.89
C VAL A 100 8.53 -0.63 7.62
N ILE A 101 8.63 0.70 7.60
CA ILE A 101 9.75 1.41 8.22
C ILE A 101 9.50 1.57 9.71
N PRO A 102 10.39 1.05 10.59
CA PRO A 102 10.19 1.13 12.02
C PRO A 102 10.33 2.56 12.52
N LEU A 103 9.66 2.87 13.63
CA LEU A 103 9.66 4.21 14.23
C LEU A 103 11.08 4.75 14.50
N GLY A 104 12.03 3.87 14.87
CA GLY A 104 13.41 4.26 15.18
C GLY A 104 14.23 4.77 13.99
N ASP A 105 13.86 4.43 12.75
CA ASP A 105 14.56 4.84 11.53
C ASP A 105 13.67 5.69 10.60
N LYS A 106 12.42 5.94 11.02
CA LYS A 106 11.41 6.65 10.24
C LYS A 106 11.81 8.07 9.87
N ASP A 107 12.46 8.80 10.77
CA ASP A 107 12.93 10.16 10.49
C ASP A 107 14.06 10.18 9.45
N ASN A 108 14.92 9.15 9.44
CA ASN A 108 16.00 8.99 8.48
C ASN A 108 15.46 8.63 7.09
N TRP A 109 14.54 7.68 7.03
CA TRP A 109 13.83 7.33 5.80
C TRP A 109 13.06 8.55 5.24
N ASN A 110 12.35 9.31 6.09
CA ASN A 110 11.57 10.47 5.67
C ASN A 110 12.40 11.61 5.07
N ARG A 111 13.67 11.74 5.46
CA ARG A 111 14.59 12.79 4.96
C ARG A 111 15.51 12.33 3.83
N SER A 112 15.54 11.03 3.51
CA SER A 112 16.38 10.49 2.43
C SER A 112 15.68 10.65 1.07
N ASP A 113 16.47 10.80 0.02
CA ASP A 113 15.97 10.68 -1.35
C ASP A 113 15.69 9.20 -1.65
N PRO A 114 14.57 8.84 -2.31
CA PRO A 114 14.27 7.45 -2.65
C PRO A 114 15.37 6.74 -3.45
N ALA A 115 16.23 7.46 -4.17
CA ALA A 115 17.38 6.88 -4.86
C ALA A 115 18.38 6.17 -3.94
N GLU A 116 18.35 6.49 -2.63
CA GLU A 116 19.22 5.94 -1.60
C GLU A 116 18.52 4.85 -0.77
N ASP A 117 17.37 4.32 -1.20
CA ASP A 117 16.55 3.41 -0.39
C ASP A 117 17.13 2.02 -0.18
N SER A 118 18.21 1.67 -0.88
CA SER A 118 18.95 0.43 -0.63
C SER A 118 19.49 0.31 0.79
N GLN A 119 19.69 1.43 1.49
CA GLN A 119 20.04 1.42 2.91
C GLN A 119 18.92 0.85 3.81
N PHE A 120 17.67 0.83 3.32
CA PHE A 120 16.48 0.38 4.03
C PHE A 120 15.93 -0.97 3.51
N GLU A 121 16.55 -1.58 2.50
CA GLU A 121 16.07 -2.82 1.85
C GLU A 121 15.75 -3.94 2.85
N HIS A 122 16.55 -4.06 3.90
CA HIS A 122 16.35 -5.10 4.92
C HIS A 122 14.99 -5.03 5.64
N TYR A 123 14.30 -3.88 5.66
CA TYR A 123 12.94 -3.77 6.18
C TYR A 123 11.88 -4.36 5.25
N TYR A 124 12.18 -4.48 3.95
CA TYR A 124 11.31 -5.06 2.94
C TYR A 124 11.55 -6.56 2.81
N SER A 125 12.82 -6.99 2.77
CA SER A 125 13.17 -8.40 2.67
C SER A 125 13.00 -9.18 3.98
N SER A 126 12.93 -8.49 5.12
CA SER A 126 12.63 -9.06 6.44
C SER A 126 11.57 -8.24 7.21
N PRO A 127 10.33 -8.17 6.71
CA PRO A 127 9.34 -7.22 7.20
C PRO A 127 8.74 -7.66 8.54
N GLU A 128 8.64 -6.69 9.46
CA GLU A 128 8.02 -6.88 10.77
C GLU A 128 6.55 -7.32 10.65
N VAL A 129 5.84 -6.83 9.62
CA VAL A 129 4.44 -7.18 9.34
C VAL A 129 4.25 -8.69 9.19
N SER A 130 5.08 -9.35 8.38
CA SER A 130 4.99 -10.81 8.18
C SER A 130 5.30 -11.59 9.46
N ARG A 131 6.18 -11.06 10.34
CA ARG A 131 6.41 -11.63 11.66
C ARG A 131 5.18 -11.49 12.56
N LEU A 132 4.54 -10.32 12.55
CA LEU A 132 3.33 -10.06 13.31
C LEU A 132 2.15 -10.91 12.82
N GLU A 133 1.93 -11.05 11.51
CA GLU A 133 0.88 -11.91 10.95
C GLU A 133 1.05 -13.37 11.39
N ASN A 134 2.28 -13.88 11.38
CA ASN A 134 2.59 -15.21 11.91
C ASN A 134 2.28 -15.30 13.42
N VAL A 135 2.68 -14.32 14.23
CA VAL A 135 2.47 -14.37 15.69
C VAL A 135 0.98 -14.24 16.05
N LEU A 136 0.27 -13.36 15.34
CA LEU A 136 -1.09 -12.95 15.69
C LEU A 136 -2.16 -13.83 15.06
N TYR A 137 -1.91 -14.44 13.90
CA TYR A 137 -2.89 -15.28 13.20
C TYR A 137 -2.32 -16.60 12.67
N GLY A 138 -1.01 -16.83 12.82
CA GLY A 138 -0.36 -18.05 12.35
C GLY A 138 -0.78 -19.27 13.14
N MET A 139 -1.01 -20.38 12.45
CA MET A 139 -1.15 -21.67 13.10
C MET A 139 0.21 -22.21 13.55
N LEU A 140 0.24 -22.97 14.64
CA LEU A 140 1.48 -23.64 15.07
C LEU A 140 1.98 -24.58 13.96
N PRO A 141 3.25 -24.44 13.53
CA PRO A 141 3.82 -25.37 12.55
C PRO A 141 3.93 -26.78 13.16
N PRO A 142 3.76 -27.85 12.35
CA PRO A 142 3.75 -29.22 12.86
C PRO A 142 5.07 -29.69 13.49
N THR A 143 6.23 -29.16 13.08
CA THR A 143 7.55 -29.72 13.45
C THR A 143 8.71 -28.71 13.54
N GLY A 144 8.47 -27.41 13.73
CA GLY A 144 9.52 -26.37 13.70
C GLY A 144 9.25 -25.15 14.59
N PRO A 145 10.19 -24.17 14.65
CA PRO A 145 10.12 -23.04 15.59
C PRO A 145 8.78 -22.30 15.48
N SER A 146 8.18 -22.04 16.64
CA SER A 146 6.80 -21.58 16.80
C SER A 146 6.61 -20.11 16.41
N ASN A 147 6.16 -19.88 15.18
CA ASN A 147 5.65 -18.61 14.70
C ASN A 147 4.13 -18.77 14.49
N GLY A 148 3.37 -18.76 15.59
CA GLY A 148 1.93 -19.01 15.60
C GLY A 148 1.41 -19.44 16.97
N HIS A 149 0.10 -19.68 17.08
CA HIS A 149 -0.55 -20.11 18.31
C HIS A 149 -1.68 -21.11 18.06
N ALA A 150 -2.14 -21.76 19.13
CA ALA A 150 -3.33 -22.60 19.06
C ALA A 150 -4.55 -21.72 18.74
N GLY A 151 -5.32 -22.11 17.73
CA GLY A 151 -6.46 -21.34 17.23
C GLY A 151 -6.15 -20.40 16.06
N GLY A 152 -4.88 -20.17 15.73
CA GLY A 152 -4.48 -19.45 14.50
C GLY A 152 -4.87 -20.22 13.22
N ALA A 153 -4.96 -19.51 12.11
CA ALA A 153 -5.42 -20.05 10.82
C ALA A 153 -4.44 -19.86 9.67
N LEU A 154 -3.54 -18.88 9.73
CA LEU A 154 -2.62 -18.60 8.63
C LEU A 154 -1.54 -19.67 8.52
N GLN A 155 -1.23 -20.05 7.30
CA GLN A 155 -0.05 -20.86 7.03
C GLN A 155 1.20 -20.03 7.30
N ASN A 156 2.28 -20.70 7.73
CA ASN A 156 3.56 -20.07 8.03
C ASN A 156 4.01 -19.15 6.88
N ILE A 157 4.27 -17.88 7.20
CA ILE A 157 4.75 -16.84 6.30
C ILE A 157 6.28 -16.75 6.42
N ASP A 158 6.97 -16.58 5.31
CA ASP A 158 8.42 -16.36 5.34
C ASP A 158 8.70 -14.94 5.84
N THR A 159 9.49 -14.83 6.91
CA THR A 159 9.77 -13.53 7.57
C THR A 159 11.11 -12.91 7.15
N THR A 160 11.85 -13.58 6.27
CA THR A 160 13.17 -13.17 5.78
C THR A 160 13.34 -13.63 4.34
N GLY A 161 14.20 -12.96 3.56
CA GLY A 161 14.46 -13.33 2.17
C GLY A 161 13.27 -13.04 1.24
N ARG A 162 12.44 -12.07 1.60
CA ARG A 162 11.25 -11.64 0.85
C ARG A 162 11.60 -10.77 -0.36
N THR A 163 12.38 -11.33 -1.29
CA THR A 163 12.79 -10.63 -2.53
C THR A 163 11.62 -10.31 -3.47
N ASP A 164 10.48 -10.98 -3.27
CA ASP A 164 9.20 -10.63 -3.87
C ASP A 164 8.73 -9.23 -3.46
N LEU A 165 8.93 -8.84 -2.19
CA LEU A 165 8.57 -7.51 -1.70
C LEU A 165 9.53 -6.43 -2.22
N ASP A 166 10.81 -6.74 -2.36
CA ASP A 166 11.78 -5.81 -2.99
C ASP A 166 11.40 -5.54 -4.45
N ALA A 167 10.96 -6.57 -5.17
CA ALA A 167 10.45 -6.41 -6.53
C ALA A 167 9.18 -5.55 -6.56
N ILE A 168 8.22 -5.82 -5.68
CA ILE A 168 6.92 -5.13 -5.66
C ILE A 168 7.05 -3.67 -5.22
N LEU A 169 7.81 -3.40 -4.16
CA LEU A 169 7.82 -2.11 -3.46
C LEU A 169 9.03 -1.23 -3.83
N LEU A 170 10.18 -1.82 -4.18
CA LEU A 170 11.43 -1.06 -4.38
C LEU A 170 11.88 -0.94 -5.84
N THR A 171 11.75 -1.95 -6.68
CA THR A 171 12.31 -1.91 -8.06
C THR A 171 11.25 -1.92 -9.17
N GLY A 172 10.06 -2.40 -8.84
CA GLY A 172 8.98 -2.71 -9.76
C GLY A 172 9.11 -4.12 -10.37
N VAL A 173 7.98 -4.68 -10.75
CA VAL A 173 7.88 -6.07 -11.21
C VAL A 173 8.19 -6.17 -12.71
N ASP A 174 9.04 -7.13 -13.09
CA ASP A 174 9.38 -7.41 -14.49
C ASP A 174 8.13 -7.67 -15.33
N GLY A 175 8.03 -6.99 -16.48
CA GLY A 175 6.86 -7.07 -17.36
C GLY A 175 5.62 -6.28 -16.89
N LEU A 176 5.64 -5.74 -15.67
CA LEU A 176 4.58 -4.88 -15.15
C LEU A 176 5.00 -3.42 -15.10
N ASN A 177 5.88 -3.04 -14.17
CA ASN A 177 6.21 -1.63 -13.88
C ASN A 177 7.67 -1.41 -13.43
N LYS A 178 8.59 -2.33 -13.74
CA LYS A 178 10.01 -2.19 -13.38
C LYS A 178 10.66 -0.96 -14.00
N THR A 179 11.52 -0.29 -13.22
CA THR A 179 12.27 0.91 -13.65
C THR A 179 13.79 0.75 -13.58
N GLY A 180 14.30 -0.45 -13.30
CA GLY A 180 15.73 -0.74 -13.22
C GLY A 180 16.09 -1.52 -11.97
N SER A 181 17.35 -1.44 -11.55
CA SER A 181 17.87 -2.08 -10.34
C SER A 181 17.97 -1.13 -9.14
N THR A 182 17.68 0.15 -9.32
CA THR A 182 17.67 1.11 -8.20
C THR A 182 16.46 0.83 -7.33
N GLU A 183 16.73 0.45 -6.08
CA GLU A 183 15.73 0.32 -5.02
C GLU A 183 15.28 1.71 -4.60
N SER A 184 13.98 1.98 -4.76
CA SER A 184 13.35 3.25 -4.45
C SER A 184 11.87 3.07 -4.17
N ASP A 185 11.39 3.63 -3.07
CA ASP A 185 9.95 3.75 -2.79
C ASP A 185 9.32 4.76 -3.76
N LEU A 186 8.80 4.23 -4.87
CA LEU A 186 8.12 4.97 -5.92
C LEU A 186 6.82 4.24 -6.26
N LEU A 187 5.72 5.00 -6.34
CA LEU A 187 4.50 4.52 -6.95
C LEU A 187 4.70 4.47 -8.47
N ARG A 188 4.93 3.27 -9.00
CA ARG A 188 5.33 3.05 -10.40
C ARG A 188 4.14 2.74 -11.28
N LEU A 189 3.98 3.49 -12.38
CA LEU A 189 2.92 3.31 -13.36
C LEU A 189 3.52 3.04 -14.74
N ASN A 190 3.23 1.86 -15.30
CA ASN A 190 3.47 1.56 -16.70
C ASN A 190 2.29 2.03 -17.56
N THR A 191 2.51 3.12 -18.28
CA THR A 191 1.50 3.76 -19.13
C THR A 191 1.21 3.03 -20.45
N ALA A 192 1.99 1.99 -20.77
CA ALA A 192 1.72 1.13 -21.93
C ALA A 192 0.57 0.15 -21.66
N ILE A 193 0.32 -0.20 -20.39
CA ILE A 193 -0.83 -1.03 -19.99
C ILE A 193 -2.05 -0.12 -19.95
N LYS A 194 -2.90 -0.22 -20.97
CA LYS A 194 -4.05 0.67 -21.13
C LYS A 194 -5.29 0.07 -20.48
N PRO A 195 -5.96 0.79 -19.56
CA PRO A 195 -7.23 0.36 -19.04
C PRO A 195 -8.29 0.35 -20.15
N GLY A 196 -9.28 -0.53 -20.02
CA GLY A 196 -10.47 -0.47 -20.87
C GLY A 196 -11.42 0.65 -20.45
N ALA A 197 -12.60 0.71 -21.09
CA ALA A 197 -13.56 1.80 -20.93
C ALA A 197 -13.99 2.05 -19.48
N ASN A 198 -13.99 1.01 -18.64
CA ASN A 198 -14.38 1.08 -17.24
C ASN A 198 -13.19 1.03 -16.27
N GLY A 199 -11.94 1.05 -16.75
CA GLY A 199 -10.75 1.13 -15.89
C GLY A 199 -10.04 -0.20 -15.59
N ALA A 200 -10.57 -1.34 -16.03
CA ALA A 200 -9.98 -2.66 -15.81
C ALA A 200 -9.05 -3.09 -16.96
N CYS A 201 -8.02 -3.86 -16.63
CA CYS A 201 -7.27 -4.64 -17.60
C CYS A 201 -6.84 -6.03 -17.09
N PRO A 202 -7.76 -7.01 -17.09
CA PRO A 202 -7.46 -8.40 -16.76
C PRO A 202 -6.32 -8.95 -17.63
N GLY A 203 -5.27 -9.48 -16.99
CA GLY A 203 -4.05 -9.93 -17.65
C GLY A 203 -3.33 -8.84 -18.46
N GLY A 204 -3.56 -7.56 -18.17
CA GLY A 204 -2.98 -6.43 -18.90
C GLY A 204 -3.70 -6.06 -20.20
N THR A 205 -4.87 -6.65 -20.47
CA THR A 205 -5.66 -6.36 -21.68
C THR A 205 -6.87 -5.50 -21.34
N ALA A 206 -7.05 -4.40 -22.09
CA ALA A 206 -8.19 -3.50 -21.92
C ALA A 206 -9.54 -4.26 -21.95
N SER A 207 -10.37 -4.04 -20.93
CA SER A 207 -11.66 -4.71 -20.76
C SER A 207 -12.78 -3.73 -20.38
N PRO A 208 -14.04 -3.96 -20.80
CA PRO A 208 -15.20 -3.21 -20.31
C PRO A 208 -15.65 -3.66 -18.91
N ALA A 209 -14.96 -4.59 -18.26
CA ALA A 209 -15.26 -4.97 -16.88
C ALA A 209 -15.02 -3.80 -15.90
N PRO A 210 -15.74 -3.75 -14.77
CA PRO A 210 -15.38 -2.84 -13.68
C PRO A 210 -13.99 -3.21 -13.11
N PRO A 211 -13.25 -2.25 -12.55
CA PRO A 211 -11.97 -2.50 -11.87
C PRO A 211 -12.14 -3.47 -10.70
N ASP A 212 -11.18 -4.38 -10.53
CA ASP A 212 -11.13 -5.21 -9.31
C ASP A 212 -10.44 -4.45 -8.18
N ARG A 213 -11.01 -4.52 -6.96
CA ARG A 213 -10.45 -3.82 -5.78
C ARG A 213 -9.07 -4.35 -5.39
N LEU A 214 -8.80 -5.62 -5.65
CA LEU A 214 -7.52 -6.28 -5.35
C LEU A 214 -6.48 -6.10 -6.46
N GLY A 215 -6.83 -5.40 -7.54
CA GLY A 215 -5.90 -5.02 -8.60
C GLY A 215 -5.13 -6.23 -9.15
N VAL A 216 -3.80 -6.15 -9.06
CA VAL A 216 -2.89 -7.16 -9.65
C VAL A 216 -3.07 -8.55 -9.01
N LEU A 217 -3.51 -8.65 -7.74
CA LEU A 217 -3.76 -9.94 -7.09
C LEU A 217 -4.88 -10.73 -7.75
N ASP A 218 -5.89 -10.04 -8.32
CA ASP A 218 -7.00 -10.65 -9.07
C ASP A 218 -6.86 -10.42 -10.58
N ALA A 219 -5.61 -10.41 -11.07
CA ALA A 219 -5.23 -10.29 -12.46
C ALA A 219 -5.54 -8.94 -13.14
N ASP A 220 -6.04 -7.94 -12.44
CA ASP A 220 -6.27 -6.60 -13.01
C ASP A 220 -4.98 -5.76 -12.98
N LEU A 221 -4.19 -5.85 -14.05
CA LEU A 221 -2.85 -5.25 -14.12
C LEU A 221 -2.83 -3.71 -14.23
N CYS A 222 -3.99 -3.07 -14.15
CA CYS A 222 -4.16 -1.61 -14.12
C CYS A 222 -4.35 -1.08 -12.71
N GLY A 223 -4.47 -1.97 -11.71
CA GLY A 223 -4.51 -1.63 -10.30
C GLY A 223 -3.14 -1.69 -9.64
N TYR A 224 -3.11 -1.37 -8.36
CA TYR A 224 -1.93 -1.45 -7.51
C TYR A 224 -1.25 -2.83 -7.56
N PRO A 225 0.10 -2.90 -7.68
CA PRO A 225 1.08 -1.80 -7.63
C PRO A 225 1.40 -1.10 -8.98
N ASN A 226 0.68 -1.36 -10.08
CA ASN A 226 0.89 -0.64 -11.34
C ASN A 226 0.15 0.70 -11.37
N GLY A 227 0.71 1.67 -10.65
CA GLY A 227 -0.01 2.86 -10.20
C GLY A 227 -0.96 2.49 -9.07
N ARG A 228 -1.92 3.36 -8.80
CA ARG A 228 -2.98 3.09 -7.82
C ARG A 228 -4.24 3.83 -8.21
N ARG A 229 -5.35 3.11 -8.31
CA ARG A 229 -6.69 3.68 -8.50
C ARG A 229 -7.30 4.03 -7.15
N LEU A 230 -8.23 4.97 -7.13
CA LEU A 230 -8.89 5.41 -5.88
C LEU A 230 -9.63 4.29 -5.15
N GLY A 231 -10.13 3.30 -5.91
CA GLY A 231 -10.85 2.13 -5.40
C GLY A 231 -10.00 0.88 -5.21
N ASP A 232 -8.68 0.95 -5.45
CA ASP A 232 -7.82 -0.18 -5.10
C ASP A 232 -7.75 -0.28 -3.56
N ASP A 233 -8.03 -1.48 -3.06
CA ASP A 233 -8.05 -1.83 -1.65
C ASP A 233 -6.64 -2.19 -1.18
N VAL A 234 -5.85 -1.14 -0.97
CA VAL A 234 -4.44 -1.27 -0.63
C VAL A 234 -4.24 -2.00 0.71
N ILE A 235 -5.17 -1.87 1.67
CA ILE A 235 -5.05 -2.54 2.95
C ILE A 235 -5.13 -4.06 2.77
N ASP A 236 -6.16 -4.54 2.07
CA ASP A 236 -6.30 -5.97 1.77
C ASP A 236 -5.17 -6.47 0.87
N ILE A 237 -4.76 -5.69 -0.14
CA ILE A 237 -3.66 -6.07 -1.03
C ILE A 237 -2.37 -6.26 -0.23
N ASP A 238 -1.99 -5.27 0.58
CA ASP A 238 -0.74 -5.34 1.35
C ASP A 238 -0.78 -6.45 2.40
N LEU A 239 -1.88 -6.60 3.16
CA LEU A 239 -2.05 -7.72 4.10
C LEU A 239 -1.85 -9.08 3.41
N ARG A 240 -2.47 -9.28 2.25
CA ARG A 240 -2.32 -10.55 1.52
C ARG A 240 -0.91 -10.74 0.97
N VAL A 241 -0.29 -9.68 0.47
CA VAL A 241 1.09 -9.71 -0.06
C VAL A 241 2.11 -10.02 1.04
N PHE A 242 2.03 -9.33 2.19
CA PHE A 242 2.88 -9.63 3.35
C PHE A 242 2.63 -11.06 3.86
N ALA A 243 1.40 -11.56 3.81
CA ALA A 243 1.06 -12.93 4.19
C ALA A 243 1.31 -13.99 3.10
N GLN A 244 1.93 -13.65 1.96
CA GLN A 244 2.19 -14.58 0.84
C GLN A 244 0.92 -15.23 0.26
N GLY A 245 -0.17 -14.47 0.25
CA GLY A 245 -1.46 -14.78 -0.35
C GLY A 245 -1.67 -14.11 -1.71
N TYR A 246 -0.73 -14.29 -2.66
CA TYR A 246 -0.68 -13.54 -3.92
C TYR A 246 -1.81 -13.81 -4.93
N GLY A 247 -2.72 -14.74 -4.64
CA GLY A 247 -3.78 -15.12 -5.57
C GLY A 247 -3.33 -16.11 -6.65
N PRO A 248 -4.30 -16.76 -7.33
CA PRO A 248 -4.01 -17.83 -8.28
C PRO A 248 -3.31 -17.32 -9.55
N PHE A 249 -3.61 -16.09 -9.99
CA PHE A 249 -3.03 -15.52 -11.19
C PHE A 249 -1.52 -15.33 -11.06
N LEU A 250 -1.05 -14.64 -10.01
CA LEU A 250 0.37 -14.40 -9.80
C LEU A 250 1.14 -15.68 -9.46
N SER A 251 0.48 -16.63 -8.78
CA SER A 251 1.07 -17.94 -8.55
C SER A 251 1.33 -18.69 -9.85
N ALA A 252 0.37 -18.68 -10.78
CA ALA A 252 0.54 -19.31 -12.10
C ALA A 252 1.53 -18.56 -13.01
N ALA A 253 1.51 -17.23 -13.00
CA ALA A 253 2.32 -16.41 -13.89
C ALA A 253 3.79 -16.28 -13.45
N PHE A 254 4.05 -16.22 -12.14
CA PHE A 254 5.37 -15.89 -11.58
C PHE A 254 5.88 -16.92 -10.56
N GLY A 255 5.11 -17.98 -10.27
CA GLY A 255 5.50 -18.96 -9.25
C GLY A 255 5.45 -18.43 -7.82
N LEU A 256 4.76 -17.30 -7.58
CA LEU A 256 4.60 -16.75 -6.24
C LEU A 256 3.73 -17.67 -5.36
N PRO A 257 3.97 -17.70 -4.04
CA PRO A 257 3.14 -18.46 -3.12
C PRO A 257 1.70 -17.91 -3.10
N ASN A 258 0.72 -18.79 -2.98
CA ASN A 258 -0.68 -18.39 -2.76
C ASN A 258 -1.24 -19.19 -1.59
N LYS A 259 -0.77 -18.85 -0.39
CA LYS A 259 -1.13 -19.55 0.85
C LYS A 259 -2.60 -19.25 1.20
N SER A 260 -3.33 -20.26 1.62
CA SER A 260 -4.73 -20.15 2.06
C SER A 260 -4.83 -20.56 3.53
N PRO A 261 -5.50 -19.78 4.39
CA PRO A 261 -6.37 -18.65 4.07
C PRO A 261 -5.66 -17.27 3.99
N ASN A 262 -4.33 -17.22 3.90
CA ASN A 262 -3.56 -15.96 3.85
C ASN A 262 -4.04 -15.03 2.71
N ASN A 263 -4.43 -15.59 1.57
CA ASN A 263 -5.00 -14.87 0.43
C ASN A 263 -6.43 -14.32 0.64
N GLN A 264 -7.02 -14.55 1.81
CA GLN A 264 -8.32 -14.03 2.23
C GLN A 264 -8.20 -12.94 3.28
N LEU A 265 -6.98 -12.61 3.74
CA LEU A 265 -6.79 -11.56 4.74
C LEU A 265 -7.39 -10.23 4.28
N GLY A 266 -7.98 -9.52 5.22
CA GLY A 266 -8.51 -8.20 5.00
C GLY A 266 -9.02 -7.56 6.29
N ASP A 267 -9.17 -6.24 6.26
CA ASP A 267 -9.69 -5.48 7.40
C ASP A 267 -11.23 -5.47 7.47
N GLY A 268 -11.88 -5.95 6.41
CA GLY A 268 -13.33 -6.04 6.29
C GLY A 268 -14.00 -4.76 5.81
N VAL A 269 -13.24 -3.82 5.25
CA VAL A 269 -13.73 -2.59 4.63
C VAL A 269 -13.33 -2.59 3.15
N ASP A 270 -14.27 -2.91 2.27
CA ASP A 270 -13.98 -3.19 0.85
C ASP A 270 -14.27 -1.99 -0.09
N SER A 271 -14.78 -0.88 0.42
CA SER A 271 -15.21 0.27 -0.39
C SER A 271 -15.34 1.56 0.41
N ASN A 272 -15.25 2.69 -0.29
CA ASN A 272 -15.54 4.00 0.27
C ASN A 272 -17.05 4.17 0.56
N ASP A 273 -17.36 5.03 1.53
CA ASP A 273 -18.74 5.36 1.93
C ASP A 273 -19.55 6.11 0.85
N VAL A 274 -18.87 6.93 0.04
CA VAL A 274 -19.43 7.64 -1.10
C VAL A 274 -18.75 7.18 -2.38
N SER A 275 -19.55 6.96 -3.43
CA SER A 275 -19.03 6.56 -4.74
C SER A 275 -18.20 7.67 -5.40
N PHE A 276 -17.16 7.25 -6.11
CA PHE A 276 -16.32 8.13 -6.92
C PHE A 276 -17.10 8.77 -8.09
N SER A 277 -16.65 9.96 -8.51
CA SER A 277 -17.16 10.63 -9.71
C SER A 277 -16.71 9.88 -10.98
N ASN A 278 -17.52 9.95 -12.03
CA ASN A 278 -17.20 9.35 -13.34
C ASN A 278 -16.39 10.27 -14.26
N ALA A 279 -16.04 11.47 -13.79
CA ALA A 279 -15.23 12.45 -14.50
C ALA A 279 -14.17 13.02 -13.56
N PHE A 280 -13.03 13.43 -14.14
CA PHE A 280 -11.95 14.09 -13.41
C PHE A 280 -12.50 15.24 -12.54
N PRO A 281 -12.11 15.33 -11.25
CA PRO A 281 -11.00 14.63 -10.57
C PRO A 281 -11.26 13.20 -10.09
N TYR A 282 -12.41 12.61 -10.41
CA TYR A 282 -12.86 11.26 -10.00
C TYR A 282 -13.06 11.06 -8.48
N VAL A 283 -12.55 11.93 -7.62
CA VAL A 283 -12.90 11.93 -6.19
C VAL A 283 -14.38 12.24 -5.97
N ALA A 284 -14.94 11.75 -4.87
CA ALA A 284 -16.31 12.04 -4.47
C ALA A 284 -16.47 13.51 -4.05
N THR A 285 -17.68 14.04 -4.14
CA THR A 285 -17.99 15.37 -3.58
C THR A 285 -17.84 15.35 -2.06
N PRO A 286 -17.28 16.42 -1.45
CA PRO A 286 -17.11 16.46 -0.01
C PRO A 286 -18.47 16.42 0.72
N HIS A 287 -18.49 15.79 1.89
CA HIS A 287 -19.62 15.83 2.80
C HIS A 287 -19.92 17.26 3.23
N GLN A 288 -21.20 17.59 3.34
CA GLN A 288 -21.62 18.88 3.87
C GLN A 288 -21.39 18.96 5.38
N GLY A 289 -20.76 20.05 5.84
CA GLY A 289 -20.43 20.22 7.26
C GLY A 289 -21.63 20.42 8.20
N TYR A 290 -22.86 20.54 7.68
CA TYR A 290 -24.06 20.63 8.50
C TYR A 290 -24.61 19.24 8.89
N GLU A 291 -24.67 18.30 7.94
CA GLU A 291 -25.18 16.94 8.18
C GLU A 291 -24.09 15.99 8.68
N VAL A 292 -22.84 16.32 8.38
CA VAL A 292 -21.64 15.55 8.76
C VAL A 292 -20.64 16.52 9.41
N PRO A 293 -20.89 16.92 10.68
CA PRO A 293 -20.06 17.88 11.39
C PRO A 293 -18.69 17.33 11.79
#